data_AF-A0A117M0T0-F1
#
_entry.id   AF-A0A117M0T0-F1
#
_cell.length_a   1.000
_cell.length_b   1.000
_cell.length_c   1.000
_cell.angle_alpha   90.00
_cell.angle_beta   90.00
_cell.angle_gamma   90.00
#
_symmetry.space_group_name_H-M   'P 1'
#
loop_
_entity.id
_entity.type
_entity.pdbx_description
1 polymer ?
#
loop_
_entity_poly.entity_id
_entity_poly.type
_entity_poly.pdbx_seq_one_letter_code
_entity_poly.pdbx_strand_id
1 'polypeptide(L)' 'QLVFLVGGPYGFAPEIYERATEMISLSKMTFTHQMVRLVFTEQLYRAMTIIHHEPYHHA' A
#
# COMPACT_ATOMS: atom_id res chain seq x y z
N GLN A 1 -7.13 14.64 -3.08
CA GLN A 1 -5.72 14.16 -3.06
C GLN A 1 -5.66 13.00 -2.08
N LEU A 2 -5.05 11.88 -2.49
CA LEU A 2 -4.86 10.70 -1.63
C LEU A 2 -3.37 10.56 -1.31
N VAL A 3 -3.06 10.26 -0.05
CA VAL A 3 -1.67 10.11 0.42
C VAL A 3 -1.55 8.79 1.16
N PHE A 4 -0.61 7.96 0.72
CA PHE A 4 -0.27 6.71 1.41
C PHE A 4 1.02 6.91 2.21
N LEU A 5 1.00 6.42 3.45
CA LEU A 5 2.13 6.52 4.37
C LEU A 5 2.78 5.14 4.51
N VAL A 6 4.11 5.09 4.43
CA VAL A 6 4.91 3.90 4.75
C VAL A 6 5.76 4.24 5.96
N GLY A 7 5.61 3.47 7.03
CA GLY A 7 6.24 3.75 8.33
C GLY A 7 7.72 3.48 8.31
N GLY A 8 8.41 3.85 9.39
CA GLY A 8 9.81 3.46 9.61
C GLY A 8 9.90 2.04 10.19
N PRO A 9 11.12 1.55 10.51
CA PRO A 9 11.32 0.21 11.07
C PRO A 9 10.61 -0.03 12.40
N TYR A 10 10.25 1.04 13.10
CA TYR A 10 9.52 1.01 14.36
C TYR A 10 8.02 1.36 14.21
N GLY A 11 7.51 1.45 12.98
CA GLY A 11 6.13 1.85 12.71
C GLY A 11 5.94 3.36 12.65
N PHE A 12 4.74 3.83 13.01
CA PHE A 12 4.38 5.24 13.04
C PHE A 12 4.26 5.76 14.48
N ALA A 13 4.28 7.08 14.64
CA ALA A 13 3.91 7.71 15.90
C ALA A 13 2.39 7.53 16.16
N PRO A 14 1.94 7.42 17.42
CA PRO A 14 0.52 7.24 17.78
C PRO A 14 -0.44 8.21 17.07
N GLU A 15 -0.05 9.47 16.94
CA GLU A 15 -0.84 10.54 16.36
C GLU A 15 -1.12 10.32 14.86
N ILE A 16 -0.26 9.57 14.17
CA ILE A 16 -0.50 9.19 12.77
C ILE A 16 -1.61 8.15 12.69
N TYR A 17 -1.64 7.18 13.61
CA TYR A 17 -2.70 6.18 13.65
C TYR A 17 -4.06 6.81 13.96
N GLU A 18 -4.11 7.79 14.86
CA GLU A 18 -5.35 8.52 15.18
C GLU A 18 -5.85 9.37 14.00
N ARG A 19 -4.94 9.90 13.18
CA ARG A 19 -5.29 10.72 12.01
C ARG A 19 -5.58 9.89 10.77
N ALA A 20 -5.09 8.66 10.68
CA ALA A 20 -5.25 7.81 9.51
C ALA A 20 -6.74 7.54 9.27
N THR A 21 -7.21 7.82 8.06
CA THR A 21 -8.60 7.51 7.68
C THR A 21 -8.81 6.00 7.59
N GLU A 22 -7.82 5.27 7.10
CA GLU A 22 -7.87 3.82 6.92
C GLU A 22 -6.48 3.21 7.13
N MET A 23 -6.47 1.93 7.53
CA MET A 23 -5.25 1.13 7.67
C MET A 23 -5.30 -0.09 6.76
N ILE A 24 -4.27 -0.27 5.93
CA ILE A 24 -4.17 -1.38 4.98
C ILE A 24 -3.02 -2.29 5.41
N SER A 25 -3.33 -3.58 5.57
CA SER A 25 -2.30 -4.62 5.75
C SER A 25 -2.01 -5.29 4.41
N LEU A 26 -0.73 -5.30 4.00
CA LEU A 26 -0.28 -6.03 2.81
C LEU A 26 -0.15 -7.53 3.07
N SER A 27 0.10 -7.93 4.32
CA SER A 27 0.34 -9.31 4.73
C SER A 27 0.42 -9.43 6.26
N LYS A 28 0.37 -10.66 6.79
CA LYS A 28 0.77 -10.96 8.18
C LYS A 28 2.29 -11.01 8.38
N MET A 29 3.08 -10.99 7.30
CA MET A 29 4.55 -11.00 7.35
C MET A 29 5.11 -9.58 7.52
N THR A 30 6.29 -9.48 8.14
CA THR A 30 7.06 -8.22 8.22
C THR A 30 7.89 -8.04 6.95
N PHE A 31 7.57 -7.02 6.15
CA PHE A 31 8.34 -6.65 4.96
C PHE A 31 9.36 -5.55 5.25
N THR A 32 10.46 -5.53 4.49
CA THR A 32 11.37 -4.38 4.50
C THR A 32 10.71 -3.17 3.84
N HIS A 33 11.14 -1.96 4.21
CA HIS A 33 10.63 -0.72 3.61
C HIS A 33 10.73 -0.67 2.09
N GLN A 34 11.79 -1.24 1.54
CA GLN A 34 11.99 -1.32 0.09
C GLN A 34 10.94 -2.23 -0.57
N MET A 35 10.65 -3.39 0.03
CA MET A 35 9.63 -4.32 -0.47
C MET A 35 8.22 -3.72 -0.39
N VAL A 36 7.88 -3.03 0.71
CA VAL A 36 6.56 -2.41 0.87
C VAL A 36 6.27 -1.44 -0.28
N ARG A 37 7.24 -0.60 -0.66
CA ARG A 37 7.06 0.35 -1.77
C ARG A 37 6.79 -0.35 -3.09
N LEU A 38 7.54 -1.42 -3.39
CA LEU A 38 7.40 -2.18 -4.64
C LEU A 38 6.03 -2.87 -4.70
N VAL A 39 5.71 -3.67 -3.68
CA VAL A 39 4.47 -4.46 -3.61
C VAL A 39 3.26 -3.54 -3.61
N PHE A 40 3.28 -2.46 -2.83
CA PHE A 40 2.17 -1.52 -2.77
C PHE A 40 1.94 -0.80 -4.11
N THR A 41 3.02 -0.39 -4.80
CA THR A 41 2.89 0.29 -6.10
C THR A 41 2.32 -0.63 -7.17
N GLU A 42 2.75 -1.91 -7.19
CA GLU A 42 2.18 -2.90 -8.11
C GLU A 42 0.70 -3.15 -7.82
N GLN A 43 0.32 -3.31 -6.54
CA GLN A 43 -1.07 -3.48 -6.15
C GLN A 43 -1.93 -2.26 -6.48
N LEU A 44 -1.39 -1.04 -6.37
CA LEU A 44 -2.07 0.18 -6.80
C LEU A 44 -2.27 0.20 -8.32
N TYR A 45 -1.26 -0.19 -9.10
CA TYR A 45 -1.38 -0.34 -10.55
C TYR A 45 -2.46 -1.35 -10.92
N ARG A 46 -2.46 -2.54 -10.30
CA ARG A 46 -3.48 -3.57 -10.49
C ARG A 46 -4.89 -3.07 -10.15
N ALA A 47 -5.05 -2.33 -9.06
CA ALA A 47 -6.33 -1.75 -8.71
C ALA A 47 -6.84 -0.80 -9.81
N MET A 48 -5.95 0.01 -10.38
CA MET A 48 -6.29 0.91 -11.48
C MET A 48 -6.65 0.13 -12.75
N THR A 49 -5.91 -0.91 -13.13
CA THR A 49 -6.26 -1.70 -14.32
C THR A 49 -7.62 -2.39 -14.18
N ILE A 50 -7.96 -2.86 -12.97
CA ILE A 50 -9.30 -3.41 -12.67
C ILE A 50 -10.38 -2.35 -12.86
N ILE A 51 -10.19 -1.14 -12.32
CA ILE A 51 -11.14 -0.04 -12.43
C ILE A 51 -11.35 0.39 -13.90
N HIS A 52 -10.30 0.35 -14.71
CA HIS A 52 -10.35 0.73 -16.13
C HIS A 52 -10.74 -0.41 -17.07
N HIS A 53 -11.01 -1.61 -16.53
CA HIS A 53 -11.28 -2.81 -17.33
C HIS A 53 -10.16 -3.16 -18.32
N GLU A 54 -8.92 -2.86 -17.96
CA GLU A 54 -7.75 -3.17 -18.77
C GLU A 54 -7.26 -4.61 -18.50
N PRO A 55 -6.80 -5.33 -19.52
CA PRO A 55 -6.20 -6.65 -19.33
C PRO A 55 -4.94 -6.52 -18.47
N TYR A 56 -4.86 -7.38 -17.45
CA TYR A 56 -3.77 -7.38 -16.49
C TYR A 56 -3.35 -8.83 -16.20
N HIS A 57 -2.06 -9.11 -16.39
CA HIS A 57 -1.39 -10.43 -16.31
C HIS A 57 -1.91 -11.58 -17.19
N HIS A 58 -3.07 -11.43 -17.83
CA HIS A 58 -3.52 -12.30 -18.91
C HIS A 58 -4.00 -11.42 -20.07
N ALA A 59 -3.27 -11.48 -21.18
CA ALA A 59 -3.73 -11.04 -22.49
C ALA A 59 -4.47 -12.21 -23.16
#